data_AF-A0AAV4QG24-F1
#
_entry.id   AF-A0AAV4QG24-F1
#
_cell.length_a   1.000
_cell.length_b   1.000
_cell.length_c   1.000
_cell.angle_alpha   90.00
_cell.angle_beta   90.00
_cell.angle_gamma   90.00
#
_symmetry.space_group_name_H-M   'P 1'
#
loop_
_entity.id
_entity.type
_entity.pdbx_description
1 polymer ?
#
loop_
_entity_poly.entity_id
_entity_poly.type
_entity_poly.pdbx_seq_one_letter_code
_entity_poly.pdbx_strand_id
1 'polypeptide(L)'
;MFYKDNNDGLKLRSKFFELSATVDMIGGLHGDLFHQERLLLNLVDVKIKLIRSKPEFCLQGNAGYKVVLEKINLLVRKVRVSPGVILGHAKALENGTAKYPLNRVLCKVYSVPQGSMSFVQDNIFVGQMPKRIIVGCVDNDAFHGTFEKSPFEFKHYHMNFIGIYVDGQPKPHAPLELNFDKNNYIKGYHSLFSGTEKIGHDQGLFISREDYIKGNTLFAFNLSPDLCNGDHLNLIKQSNLRLEIKFSQSLSQTISVIVFAEFDNVIEINKTRNILVDFGN
;
A
#
# COMPACT_ATOMS: atom_id res chain seq x y z
N MET A 1 10.98 -7.47 4.27
CA MET A 1 11.29 -8.92 4.36
C MET A 1 10.03 -9.71 4.01
N PHE A 2 9.56 -9.60 2.76
CA PHE A 2 8.38 -10.33 2.28
C PHE A 2 8.80 -11.13 1.06
N TYR A 3 9.07 -12.41 1.26
CA TYR A 3 9.40 -13.36 0.21
C TYR A 3 8.56 -14.62 0.48
N LYS A 4 7.67 -14.99 -0.44
CA LYS A 4 7.06 -16.34 -0.50
C LYS A 4 7.79 -17.12 -1.59
N ASP A 5 8.85 -17.80 -1.18
CA ASP A 5 9.73 -18.63 -2.03
C ASP A 5 9.16 -20.01 -1.98
N ASN A 6 9.08 -20.67 -3.14
CA ASN A 6 8.72 -22.07 -3.35
C ASN A 6 8.83 -22.91 -2.06
N ASN A 7 7.80 -22.90 -1.21
CA ASN A 7 7.69 -23.56 0.09
C ASN A 7 8.90 -23.59 1.08
N ASP A 8 10.04 -22.94 0.79
CA ASP A 8 11.26 -23.07 1.60
C ASP A 8 11.67 -21.76 2.28
N GLY A 9 11.27 -20.59 1.75
CA GLY A 9 11.66 -19.31 2.34
C GLY A 9 11.17 -19.12 3.79
N LEU A 10 9.96 -19.59 4.11
CA LEU A 10 9.44 -19.58 5.49
C LEU A 10 10.24 -20.55 6.38
N LYS A 11 10.53 -21.76 5.90
CA LYS A 11 11.29 -22.79 6.63
C LYS A 11 12.71 -22.34 6.92
N LEU A 12 13.38 -21.74 5.94
CA LEU A 12 14.73 -21.21 6.10
C LEU A 12 14.75 -20.05 7.11
N ARG A 13 13.76 -19.14 7.07
CA ARG A 13 13.67 -18.05 8.05
C ARG A 13 13.30 -18.54 9.44
N SER A 14 12.45 -19.56 9.57
CA SER A 14 12.06 -20.09 10.88
C SER A 14 13.24 -20.71 11.64
N LYS A 15 14.25 -21.23 10.92
CA LYS A 15 15.47 -21.77 11.56
C LYS A 15 16.20 -20.76 12.45
N PHE A 16 16.15 -19.46 12.12
CA PHE A 16 16.76 -18.43 12.96
C PHE A 16 16.09 -18.28 14.33
N PHE A 17 14.83 -18.72 14.47
CA PHE A 17 14.03 -18.58 15.70
C PHE A 17 13.89 -19.88 16.49
N GLU A 18 14.59 -20.96 16.09
CA GLU A 18 14.58 -22.24 16.80
C GLU A 18 15.02 -22.06 18.26
N LEU A 19 14.38 -22.80 19.17
CA LEU A 19 14.64 -22.73 20.61
C LEU A 19 14.48 -21.32 21.20
N SER A 20 13.63 -20.48 20.59
CA SER A 20 13.42 -19.07 20.98
C SER A 20 14.69 -18.22 20.89
N ALA A 21 15.59 -18.52 19.95
CA ALA A 21 16.78 -17.72 19.70
C ALA A 21 16.42 -16.27 19.34
N THR A 22 17.22 -15.33 19.85
CA THR A 22 17.14 -13.92 19.50
C THR A 22 17.68 -13.69 18.10
N VAL A 23 16.97 -12.90 17.30
CA VAL A 23 17.34 -12.58 15.92
C VAL A 23 17.41 -11.06 15.75
N ASP A 24 18.49 -10.60 15.13
CA ASP A 24 18.63 -9.21 14.72
C ASP A 24 17.96 -8.97 13.36
N MET A 25 17.18 -7.89 13.27
CA MET A 25 16.52 -7.48 12.04
C MET A 25 16.76 -5.99 11.77
N ILE A 26 16.94 -5.64 10.50
CA ILE A 26 17.05 -4.26 10.03
C ILE A 26 16.11 -4.05 8.84
N GLY A 27 15.44 -2.89 8.81
CA GLY A 27 14.51 -2.53 7.75
C GLY A 27 14.20 -1.04 7.79
N GLY A 28 13.68 -0.53 6.67
CA GLY A 28 13.19 0.85 6.58
C GLY A 28 11.86 1.02 7.30
N LEU A 29 11.60 2.23 7.79
CA LEU A 29 10.26 2.63 8.23
C LEU A 29 9.41 2.98 7.01
N HIS A 30 8.35 2.21 6.79
CA HIS A 30 7.39 2.47 5.72
C HIS A 30 6.39 3.54 6.16
N GLY A 31 6.76 4.81 5.96
CA GLY A 31 5.87 5.96 6.14
C GLY A 31 6.04 6.94 4.99
N ASP A 32 4.98 7.64 4.62
CA ASP A 32 4.91 8.45 3.39
C ASP A 32 6.08 9.44 3.25
N LEU A 33 6.45 10.11 4.35
CA LEU A 33 7.59 11.04 4.40
C LEU A 33 8.96 10.39 4.19
N PHE A 34 9.09 9.10 4.46
CA PHE A 34 10.35 8.37 4.34
C PHE A 34 10.60 7.77 2.95
N HIS A 35 9.62 7.89 2.04
CA HIS A 35 9.73 7.40 0.66
C HIS A 35 10.20 8.46 -0.35
N GLN A 36 10.63 9.63 0.13
CA GLN A 36 11.14 10.72 -0.70
C GLN A 36 12.60 11.04 -0.33
N GLU A 37 13.36 11.55 -1.30
CA GLU A 37 14.82 11.66 -1.18
C GLU A 37 15.31 12.96 -0.53
N ARG A 38 14.41 13.91 -0.24
CA ARG A 38 14.79 15.23 0.29
C ARG A 38 15.14 15.12 1.77
N LEU A 39 16.27 15.71 2.14
CA LEU A 39 16.67 15.82 3.54
C LEU A 39 15.75 16.80 4.27
N LEU A 40 15.34 16.44 5.48
CA LEU A 40 14.56 17.32 6.33
C LEU A 40 15.38 18.55 6.74
N LEU A 41 14.74 19.72 6.77
CA LEU A 41 15.37 20.94 7.28
C LEU A 41 15.86 20.75 8.72
N ASN A 42 16.91 21.50 9.07
CA ASN A 42 17.36 21.58 10.45
C ASN A 42 16.28 22.19 11.35
N LEU A 43 16.31 21.85 12.64
CA LEU A 43 15.38 22.37 13.66
C LEU A 43 13.91 22.03 13.36
N VAL A 44 13.67 20.87 12.74
CA VAL A 44 12.34 20.28 12.59
C VAL A 44 12.29 19.05 13.50
N ASP A 45 11.36 19.04 14.44
CA ASP A 45 11.17 17.92 15.34
C ASP A 45 10.38 16.80 14.65
N VAL A 46 10.91 15.58 14.72
CA VAL A 46 10.25 14.38 14.18
C VAL A 46 9.90 13.45 15.31
N LYS A 47 8.60 13.17 15.47
CA LYS A 47 8.10 12.19 16.44
C LYS A 47 7.61 10.95 15.72
N ILE A 48 8.28 9.82 15.96
CA ILE A 48 7.91 8.51 15.41
C ILE A 48 7.24 7.71 16.53
N LYS A 49 6.01 7.25 16.30
CA LYS A 49 5.27 6.36 17.21
C LYS A 49 5.05 5.03 16.52
N LEU A 50 5.65 3.96 17.04
CA LEU A 50 5.45 2.60 16.57
C LEU A 50 4.49 1.88 17.50
N ILE A 51 3.41 1.33 16.94
CA ILE A 51 2.42 0.55 17.68
C ILE A 51 2.54 -0.89 17.19
N ARG A 52 2.81 -1.81 18.12
CA ARG A 52 2.97 -3.22 17.77
C ARG A 52 1.61 -3.86 17.48
N SER A 53 1.51 -4.56 16.36
CA SER A 53 0.37 -5.41 16.05
C SER A 53 0.18 -6.53 17.08
N LYS A 54 -1.03 -7.08 17.16
CA LYS A 54 -1.32 -8.22 18.02
C LYS A 54 -0.61 -9.48 17.53
N PRO A 55 -0.23 -10.43 18.42
CA PRO A 55 0.43 -11.67 18.02
C PRO A 55 -0.31 -12.46 16.94
N GLU A 56 -1.64 -12.48 17.00
CA GLU A 56 -2.51 -13.20 16.04
C GLU A 56 -2.43 -12.60 14.64
N PHE A 57 -1.98 -11.36 14.48
CA PHE A 57 -1.81 -10.72 13.19
C PHE A 57 -0.38 -10.89 12.64
N CYS A 58 0.64 -10.85 13.52
CA CYS A 58 2.04 -10.86 13.10
C CYS A 58 2.73 -12.22 13.18
N LEU A 59 2.08 -13.24 13.77
CA LEU A 59 2.58 -14.62 13.84
C LEU A 59 1.63 -15.57 13.14
N GLN A 60 2.20 -16.55 12.45
CA GLN A 60 1.47 -17.68 11.86
C GLN A 60 2.00 -18.99 12.47
N GLY A 61 1.12 -19.82 13.02
CA GLY A 61 1.49 -21.06 13.70
C GLY A 61 0.50 -21.45 14.80
N ASN A 62 1.03 -21.93 15.93
CA ASN A 62 0.23 -22.33 17.07
C ASN A 62 0.07 -21.16 18.07
N ALA A 63 -1.00 -21.22 18.87
CA ALA A 63 -1.16 -20.32 20.01
C ALA A 63 -0.06 -20.53 21.08
N GLY A 64 0.12 -19.55 21.96
CA GLY A 64 1.06 -19.62 23.09
C GLY A 64 2.44 -18.99 22.84
N TYR A 65 2.72 -18.57 21.61
CA TYR A 65 3.94 -17.84 21.26
C TYR A 65 3.71 -16.33 21.28
N LYS A 66 4.77 -15.57 21.60
CA LYS A 66 4.76 -14.10 21.56
C LYS A 66 6.06 -13.58 20.98
N VAL A 67 5.97 -12.44 20.29
CA VAL A 67 7.14 -11.66 19.90
C VAL A 67 7.58 -10.82 21.09
N VAL A 68 8.86 -10.88 21.45
CA VAL A 68 9.50 -10.00 22.44
C VAL A 68 10.48 -9.10 21.70
N LEU A 69 10.37 -7.78 21.91
CA LEU A 69 11.30 -6.81 21.36
C LEU A 69 12.32 -6.47 22.45
N GLU A 70 13.54 -7.01 22.34
CA GLU A 70 14.59 -6.79 23.34
C GLU A 70 15.28 -5.42 23.17
N LYS A 71 15.61 -5.07 21.92
CA LYS A 71 16.30 -3.82 21.59
C LYS A 71 15.74 -3.23 20.30
N ILE A 72 15.46 -1.93 20.33
CA ILE A 72 14.99 -1.17 19.16
C ILE A 72 15.95 0.01 18.97
N ASN A 73 16.63 0.07 17.83
CA ASN A 73 17.51 1.18 17.47
C ASN A 73 17.01 1.84 16.20
N LEU A 74 16.98 3.18 16.18
CA LEU A 74 16.71 3.95 14.98
C LEU A 74 18.01 4.52 14.42
N LEU A 75 18.34 4.14 13.19
CA LEU A 75 19.51 4.67 12.47
C LEU A 75 19.05 5.78 11.52
N VAL A 76 19.51 7.01 11.76
CA VAL A 76 19.15 8.18 10.94
C VAL A 76 20.41 8.80 10.35
N ARG A 77 20.39 9.09 9.05
CA ARG A 77 21.45 9.84 8.38
C ARG A 77 21.31 11.33 8.71
N LYS A 78 22.34 11.92 9.32
CA LYS A 78 22.44 13.37 9.54
C LYS A 78 23.50 13.96 8.62
N VAL A 79 23.14 15.02 7.89
CA VAL A 79 24.06 15.69 6.96
C VAL A 79 24.52 17.02 7.57
N ARG A 80 25.84 17.27 7.53
CA ARG A 80 26.43 18.56 7.88
C ARG A 80 26.60 19.36 6.59
N VAL A 81 26.05 20.57 6.56
CA VAL A 81 26.11 21.47 5.40
C VAL A 81 27.04 22.65 5.70
N SER A 82 27.61 23.26 4.66
CA SER A 82 28.49 24.43 4.82
C SER A 82 27.70 25.65 5.31
N PRO A 83 28.36 26.63 5.99
CA PRO A 83 27.69 27.85 6.45
C PRO A 83 26.97 28.63 5.34
N GLY A 84 27.54 28.65 4.13
CA GLY A 84 26.92 29.29 2.97
C GLY A 84 25.59 28.66 2.56
N VAL A 85 25.47 27.33 2.63
CA VAL A 85 24.21 26.61 2.36
C VAL A 85 23.17 26.92 3.44
N ILE A 86 23.57 26.99 4.71
CA ILE A 86 22.67 27.36 5.82
C ILE A 86 22.11 28.76 5.61
N LEU A 87 22.97 29.74 5.28
CA LEU A 87 22.54 31.11 4.99
C LEU A 87 21.64 31.17 3.74
N GLY A 88 21.98 30.39 2.71
CA GLY A 88 21.17 30.24 1.50
C GLY A 88 19.76 29.72 1.80
N HIS A 89 19.64 28.65 2.59
CA HIS A 89 18.35 28.13 3.04
C HIS A 89 17.57 29.18 3.86
N ALA A 90 18.25 29.90 4.76
CA ALA A 90 17.60 30.93 5.58
C ALA A 90 16.99 32.05 4.71
N LYS A 91 17.73 32.54 3.70
CA LYS A 91 17.24 33.53 2.72
C LYS A 91 16.13 32.99 1.82
N ALA A 92 16.27 31.76 1.34
CA ALA A 92 15.25 31.13 0.50
C ALA A 92 13.91 31.00 1.23
N LEU A 93 13.96 30.67 2.53
CA LEU A 93 12.78 30.56 3.38
C LEU A 93 12.07 31.90 3.66
N GLU A 94 12.69 33.05 3.33
CA GLU A 94 12.02 34.36 3.40
C GLU A 94 11.05 34.57 2.24
N ASN A 95 11.30 33.93 1.10
CA ASN A 95 10.53 34.08 -0.13
C ASN A 95 9.59 32.89 -0.40
N GLY A 96 9.76 31.77 0.30
CA GLY A 96 8.95 30.58 0.09
C GLY A 96 9.14 29.52 1.17
N THR A 97 8.42 28.41 1.04
CA THR A 97 8.50 27.27 1.95
C THR A 97 9.39 26.17 1.38
N ALA A 98 9.98 25.35 2.25
CA ALA A 98 10.60 24.11 1.81
C ALA A 98 9.50 23.07 1.57
N LYS A 99 9.44 22.55 0.33
CA LYS A 99 8.39 21.61 -0.09
C LYS A 99 8.91 20.17 -0.07
N TYR A 100 8.09 19.26 0.40
CA TYR A 100 8.35 17.83 0.50
C TYR A 100 7.18 17.09 -0.17
N PRO A 101 7.29 16.77 -1.47
CA PRO A 101 6.31 15.94 -2.15
C PRO A 101 6.21 14.56 -1.49
N LEU A 102 5.00 14.03 -1.43
CA LEU A 102 4.64 12.76 -0.81
C LEU A 102 3.75 11.96 -1.75
N ASN A 103 3.99 10.64 -1.74
CA ASN A 103 3.00 9.65 -2.16
C ASN A 103 2.25 9.23 -0.90
N ARG A 104 1.17 9.95 -0.56
CA ARG A 104 0.39 9.66 0.64
C ARG A 104 -0.44 8.41 0.43
N VAL A 105 -0.41 7.49 1.38
CA VAL A 105 -1.13 6.22 1.28
C VAL A 105 -2.31 6.20 2.24
N LEU A 106 -3.49 5.82 1.75
CA LEU A 106 -4.63 5.49 2.60
C LEU A 106 -5.21 4.11 2.25
N CYS A 107 -5.60 3.38 3.28
CA CYS A 107 -6.31 2.11 3.13
C CYS A 107 -7.73 2.23 3.67
N LYS A 108 -8.71 1.81 2.88
CA LYS A 108 -10.08 1.55 3.35
C LYS A 108 -10.40 0.07 3.23
N VAL A 109 -11.17 -0.44 4.18
CA VAL A 109 -11.53 -1.85 4.22
C VAL A 109 -13.04 -1.97 4.37
N TYR A 110 -13.63 -2.81 3.53
CA TYR A 110 -15.06 -3.07 3.50
C TYR A 110 -15.32 -4.55 3.75
N SER A 111 -16.27 -4.86 4.62
CA SER A 111 -16.70 -6.24 4.87
C SER A 111 -17.79 -6.62 3.88
N VAL A 112 -17.62 -7.73 3.17
CA VAL A 112 -18.62 -8.28 2.24
C VAL A 112 -19.14 -9.59 2.81
N PRO A 113 -20.43 -9.68 3.18
CA PRO A 113 -21.00 -10.85 3.84
C PRO A 113 -20.94 -12.13 2.99
N GLN A 114 -20.87 -13.27 3.66
CA GLN A 114 -21.17 -14.58 3.07
C GLN A 114 -22.51 -14.55 2.30
N GLY A 115 -22.58 -15.28 1.19
CA GLY A 115 -23.76 -15.35 0.33
C GLY A 115 -23.80 -14.26 -0.75
N SER A 116 -23.02 -13.18 -0.60
CA SER A 116 -22.99 -12.09 -1.58
C SER A 116 -22.43 -12.55 -2.93
N MET A 117 -22.99 -12.05 -4.03
CA MET A 117 -22.49 -12.24 -5.39
C MET A 117 -21.93 -10.96 -6.02
N SER A 118 -22.08 -9.83 -5.35
CA SER A 118 -21.55 -8.55 -5.80
C SER A 118 -21.24 -7.63 -4.62
N PHE A 119 -20.38 -6.66 -4.87
CA PHE A 119 -20.03 -5.59 -3.95
C PHE A 119 -19.91 -4.29 -4.75
N VAL A 120 -20.59 -3.24 -4.30
CA VAL A 120 -20.53 -1.90 -4.90
C VAL A 120 -20.30 -0.91 -3.77
N GLN A 121 -19.30 -0.04 -3.95
CA GLN A 121 -19.00 1.02 -3.02
C GLN A 121 -18.77 2.33 -3.77
N ASP A 122 -19.69 3.27 -3.57
CA ASP A 122 -19.56 4.66 -4.03
C ASP A 122 -18.77 5.51 -3.03
N ASN A 123 -18.24 6.64 -3.50
CA ASN A 123 -17.51 7.61 -2.69
C ASN A 123 -16.41 6.97 -1.83
N ILE A 124 -15.62 6.05 -2.41
CA ILE A 124 -14.58 5.33 -1.68
C ILE A 124 -13.69 6.32 -0.95
N PHE A 125 -13.27 7.41 -1.60
CA PHE A 125 -12.57 8.52 -0.96
C PHE A 125 -13.35 9.81 -1.21
N VAL A 126 -13.46 10.64 -0.18
CA VAL A 126 -14.11 11.95 -0.26
C VAL A 126 -13.03 13.00 -0.36
N GLY A 127 -13.17 13.94 -1.30
CA GLY A 127 -12.21 15.02 -1.53
C GLY A 127 -11.27 14.71 -2.70
N GLN A 128 -9.96 14.67 -2.42
CA GLN A 128 -8.95 14.44 -3.45
C GLN A 128 -9.11 13.06 -4.09
N MET A 129 -8.99 13.01 -5.41
CA MET A 129 -8.94 11.76 -6.18
C MET A 129 -7.57 11.09 -6.03
N PRO A 130 -7.51 9.77 -5.73
CA PRO A 130 -6.24 9.05 -5.74
C PRO A 130 -5.70 8.92 -7.15
N LYS A 131 -4.36 8.95 -7.29
CA LYS A 131 -3.68 8.65 -8.55
C LYS A 131 -3.59 7.16 -8.84
N ARG A 132 -3.65 6.32 -7.80
CA ARG A 132 -3.57 4.87 -7.93
C ARG A 132 -4.47 4.20 -6.92
N ILE A 133 -5.09 3.10 -7.34
CA ILE A 133 -5.83 2.19 -6.47
C ILE A 133 -5.31 0.78 -6.65
N ILE A 134 -5.10 0.08 -5.54
CA ILE A 134 -4.86 -1.35 -5.51
C ILE A 134 -5.97 -2.00 -4.69
N VAL A 135 -6.63 -3.00 -5.26
CA VAL A 135 -7.72 -3.74 -4.63
C VAL A 135 -7.29 -5.18 -4.39
N GLY A 136 -7.57 -5.69 -3.20
CA GLY A 136 -7.34 -7.08 -2.83
C GLY A 136 -8.42 -7.59 -1.88
N CYS A 137 -8.68 -8.90 -1.92
CA CYS A 137 -9.63 -9.55 -1.04
C CYS A 137 -8.93 -10.56 -0.15
N VAL A 138 -9.25 -10.58 1.13
CA VAL A 138 -8.73 -11.55 2.12
C VAL A 138 -9.86 -12.08 2.99
N ASP A 139 -9.64 -13.21 3.67
CA ASP A 139 -10.62 -13.72 4.62
C ASP A 139 -10.80 -12.69 5.75
N ASN A 140 -12.04 -12.46 6.20
CA ASN A 140 -12.29 -11.40 7.17
C ASN A 140 -11.61 -11.66 8.53
N ASP A 141 -11.56 -12.92 8.96
CA ASP A 141 -10.82 -13.33 10.17
C ASP A 141 -9.31 -13.17 10.01
N ALA A 142 -8.74 -13.53 8.86
CA ALA A 142 -7.33 -13.32 8.55
C ALA A 142 -6.94 -11.83 8.66
N PHE A 143 -7.78 -10.93 8.15
CA PHE A 143 -7.57 -9.48 8.26
C PHE A 143 -7.51 -8.99 9.72
N HIS A 144 -8.37 -9.52 10.59
CA HIS A 144 -8.39 -9.17 12.01
C HIS A 144 -7.30 -9.88 12.84
N GLY A 145 -6.68 -10.92 12.27
CA GLY A 145 -5.57 -11.68 12.83
C GLY A 145 -6.03 -13.02 13.41
N THR A 146 -5.42 -14.09 12.91
CA THR A 146 -5.53 -15.46 13.45
C THR A 146 -4.17 -16.13 13.29
N PHE A 147 -3.82 -17.10 14.15
CA PHE A 147 -2.56 -17.81 13.98
C PHE A 147 -2.54 -18.76 12.77
N GLU A 148 -3.70 -19.17 12.26
CA GLU A 148 -3.79 -20.15 11.18
C GLU A 148 -3.72 -19.51 9.79
N LYS A 149 -4.29 -18.31 9.63
CA LYS A 149 -4.43 -17.62 8.35
C LYS A 149 -3.53 -16.38 8.27
N SER A 150 -3.06 -16.09 7.06
CA SER A 150 -2.25 -14.89 6.80
C SER A 150 -3.13 -13.73 6.29
N PRO A 151 -2.98 -12.50 6.84
CA PRO A 151 -3.64 -11.31 6.30
C PRO A 151 -3.10 -10.87 4.93
N PHE A 152 -2.03 -11.51 4.44
CA PHE A 152 -1.40 -11.23 3.15
C PHE A 152 -1.71 -12.28 2.08
N GLU A 153 -2.67 -13.18 2.33
CA GLU A 153 -3.16 -14.14 1.35
C GLU A 153 -4.35 -13.57 0.58
N PHE A 154 -4.06 -12.89 -0.53
CA PHE A 154 -5.05 -12.23 -1.38
C PHE A 154 -5.69 -13.23 -2.36
N LYS A 155 -6.91 -13.68 -2.04
CA LYS A 155 -7.63 -14.71 -2.81
C LYS A 155 -8.54 -14.07 -3.87
N HIS A 156 -8.78 -14.79 -4.96
CA HIS A 156 -9.62 -14.31 -6.05
C HIS A 156 -11.13 -14.46 -5.79
N TYR A 157 -11.56 -15.38 -4.92
CA TYR A 157 -12.98 -15.65 -4.59
C TYR A 157 -13.91 -15.85 -5.80
N HIS A 158 -13.38 -16.41 -6.89
CA HIS A 158 -14.07 -16.53 -8.18
C HIS A 158 -14.65 -15.19 -8.69
N MET A 159 -13.94 -14.10 -8.43
CA MET A 159 -14.25 -12.79 -9.00
C MET A 159 -14.30 -12.89 -10.52
N ASN A 160 -15.40 -12.46 -11.12
CA ASN A 160 -15.59 -12.47 -12.56
C ASN A 160 -15.70 -11.07 -13.16
N PHE A 161 -15.78 -10.05 -12.31
CA PHE A 161 -15.86 -8.65 -12.73
C PHE A 161 -15.20 -7.75 -11.68
N ILE A 162 -14.38 -6.80 -12.12
CA ILE A 162 -13.94 -5.67 -11.31
C ILE A 162 -13.85 -4.40 -12.16
N GLY A 163 -14.44 -3.32 -11.67
CA GLY A 163 -14.46 -2.03 -12.35
C GLY A 163 -14.27 -0.87 -11.38
N ILE A 164 -13.47 0.11 -11.80
CA ILE A 164 -13.35 1.41 -11.15
C ILE A 164 -14.04 2.44 -12.02
N TYR A 165 -14.87 3.27 -11.41
CA TYR A 165 -15.62 4.32 -12.07
C TYR A 165 -15.28 5.68 -11.44
N VAL A 166 -15.00 6.65 -12.30
CA VAL A 166 -14.77 8.05 -11.93
C VAL A 166 -15.88 8.86 -12.60
N ASP A 167 -16.71 9.51 -11.80
CA ASP A 167 -17.86 10.29 -12.25
C ASP A 167 -18.78 9.50 -13.21
N GLY A 168 -19.01 8.22 -12.88
CA GLY A 168 -19.83 7.29 -13.66
C GLY A 168 -19.16 6.68 -14.89
N GLN A 169 -17.95 7.12 -15.26
CA GLN A 169 -17.22 6.58 -16.40
C GLN A 169 -16.16 5.57 -15.95
N PRO A 170 -16.03 4.41 -16.62
CA PRO A 170 -15.01 3.43 -16.26
C PRO A 170 -13.60 3.99 -16.51
N LYS A 171 -12.71 3.84 -15.53
CA LYS A 171 -11.31 4.26 -15.60
C LYS A 171 -10.37 3.24 -14.97
N PRO A 172 -9.11 3.14 -15.45
CA PRO A 172 -8.56 3.79 -16.65
C PRO A 172 -9.04 3.17 -17.96
N HIS A 173 -9.60 1.96 -17.91
CA HIS A 173 -10.12 1.22 -19.05
C HIS A 173 -11.48 0.59 -18.72
N ALA A 174 -12.08 -0.10 -19.67
CA ALA A 174 -13.29 -0.89 -19.43
C ALA A 174 -13.10 -1.86 -18.25
N PRO A 175 -14.16 -2.16 -17.47
CA PRO A 175 -14.06 -3.12 -16.38
C PRO A 175 -13.44 -4.45 -16.81
N LEU A 176 -12.73 -5.09 -15.89
CA LEU A 176 -12.08 -6.36 -16.15
C LEU A 176 -13.10 -7.49 -15.98
N GLU A 177 -13.37 -8.22 -17.06
CA GLU A 177 -14.08 -9.49 -17.03
C GLU A 177 -13.07 -10.63 -16.90
N LEU A 178 -13.32 -11.51 -15.93
CA LEU A 178 -12.39 -12.56 -15.50
C LEU A 178 -13.11 -13.90 -15.40
N ASN A 179 -12.37 -14.98 -15.59
CA ASN A 179 -12.82 -16.34 -15.27
C ASN A 179 -11.61 -17.17 -14.85
N PHE A 180 -11.46 -17.38 -13.54
CA PHE A 180 -10.34 -18.11 -12.98
C PHE A 180 -10.38 -19.60 -13.33
N ASP A 181 -11.56 -20.21 -13.41
CA ASP A 181 -11.74 -21.63 -13.74
C ASP A 181 -11.34 -21.94 -15.19
N LYS A 182 -11.50 -20.97 -16.10
CA LYS A 182 -11.09 -21.05 -17.52
C LYS A 182 -9.71 -20.43 -17.79
N ASN A 183 -8.93 -20.12 -16.76
CA ASN A 183 -7.63 -19.43 -16.88
C ASN A 183 -7.66 -18.07 -17.60
N ASN A 184 -8.83 -17.42 -17.64
CA ASN A 184 -9.04 -16.09 -18.21
C ASN A 184 -8.91 -15.02 -17.11
N TYR A 185 -7.71 -14.85 -16.57
CA TYR A 185 -7.40 -13.85 -15.53
C TYR A 185 -6.23 -12.95 -15.92
N ILE A 186 -5.71 -13.08 -17.15
CA ILE A 186 -4.48 -12.41 -17.57
C ILE A 186 -4.59 -10.88 -17.51
N LYS A 187 -5.78 -10.32 -17.76
CA LYS A 187 -6.02 -8.88 -17.63
C LYS A 187 -5.90 -8.42 -16.17
N GLY A 188 -6.31 -9.26 -15.22
CA GLY A 188 -6.10 -9.02 -13.78
C GLY A 188 -4.62 -8.98 -13.42
N TYR A 189 -3.86 -9.99 -13.86
CA TYR A 189 -2.41 -10.02 -13.65
C TYR A 189 -1.70 -8.83 -14.32
N HIS A 190 -2.05 -8.52 -15.57
CA HIS A 190 -1.54 -7.37 -16.31
C HIS A 190 -1.87 -6.02 -15.64
N SER A 191 -3.01 -5.93 -14.94
CA SER A 191 -3.38 -4.72 -14.19
C SER A 191 -2.32 -4.35 -13.16
N LEU A 192 -1.63 -5.32 -12.56
CA LEU A 192 -0.56 -5.03 -11.61
C LEU A 192 0.59 -4.26 -12.26
N PHE A 193 1.02 -4.66 -13.45
CA PHE A 193 2.12 -4.00 -14.14
C PHE A 193 1.71 -2.62 -14.65
N SER A 194 0.54 -2.52 -15.27
CA SER A 194 0.02 -1.25 -15.81
C SER A 194 -0.33 -0.25 -14.72
N GLY A 195 -0.95 -0.72 -13.63
CA GLY A 195 -1.36 0.11 -12.50
C GLY A 195 -0.20 0.60 -11.64
N THR A 196 0.92 -0.14 -11.58
CA THR A 196 2.13 0.26 -10.85
C THR A 196 3.25 0.77 -11.76
N GLU A 197 2.97 1.03 -13.04
CA GLU A 197 3.94 1.56 -14.03
C GLU A 197 5.24 0.75 -14.14
N LYS A 198 5.12 -0.58 -14.06
CA LYS A 198 6.25 -1.50 -14.28
C LYS A 198 6.30 -2.05 -15.69
N ILE A 199 5.30 -1.75 -16.52
CA ILE A 199 5.31 -2.12 -17.93
C ILE A 199 6.48 -1.42 -18.63
N GLY A 200 7.29 -2.19 -19.34
CA GLY A 200 8.42 -1.65 -20.12
C GLY A 200 9.65 -1.27 -19.29
N HIS A 201 9.60 -1.42 -17.97
CA HIS A 201 10.76 -1.23 -17.10
C HIS A 201 11.45 -2.58 -16.83
N ASP A 202 12.77 -2.57 -16.61
CA ASP A 202 13.54 -3.73 -16.15
C ASP A 202 13.33 -3.98 -14.64
N GLN A 203 12.07 -4.04 -14.22
CA GLN A 203 11.65 -4.23 -12.84
C GLN A 203 10.39 -5.11 -12.79
N GLY A 204 10.48 -6.20 -12.01
CA GLY A 204 9.38 -7.13 -11.81
C GLY A 204 8.49 -6.80 -10.61
N LEU A 205 7.42 -7.60 -10.46
CA LEU A 205 6.54 -7.60 -9.28
C LEU A 205 6.85 -8.72 -8.29
N PHE A 206 7.83 -9.59 -8.60
CA PHE A 206 8.15 -10.81 -7.84
C PHE A 206 6.92 -11.72 -7.59
N ILE A 207 5.91 -11.62 -8.45
CA ILE A 207 4.72 -12.47 -8.48
C ILE A 207 4.69 -13.07 -9.88
N SER A 208 4.81 -14.39 -10.00
CA SER A 208 4.64 -15.06 -11.30
C SER A 208 3.17 -15.13 -11.68
N ARG A 209 2.88 -15.45 -12.95
CA ARG A 209 1.51 -15.66 -13.42
C ARG A 209 0.84 -16.82 -12.67
N GLU A 210 1.61 -17.84 -12.33
CA GLU A 210 1.17 -19.03 -11.63
C GLU A 210 0.90 -18.74 -10.14
N ASP A 211 1.69 -17.86 -9.53
CA ASP A 211 1.53 -17.46 -8.13
C ASP A 211 0.41 -16.43 -7.95
N TYR A 212 0.07 -15.67 -8.99
CA TYR A 212 -0.99 -14.66 -8.95
C TYR A 212 -2.32 -15.22 -8.44
N ILE A 213 -2.72 -16.40 -8.91
CA ILE A 213 -3.97 -17.04 -8.51
C ILE A 213 -3.88 -17.81 -7.18
N LYS A 214 -2.67 -17.94 -6.61
CA LYS A 214 -2.37 -18.71 -5.38
C LYS A 214 -2.20 -17.81 -4.15
N GLY A 215 -3.13 -16.88 -3.97
CA GLY A 215 -3.11 -15.96 -2.82
C GLY A 215 -2.35 -14.65 -3.07
N ASN A 216 -2.10 -14.28 -4.34
CA ASN A 216 -1.51 -12.99 -4.72
C ASN A 216 -2.41 -12.22 -5.70
N THR A 217 -3.73 -12.43 -5.63
CA THR A 217 -4.69 -11.83 -6.56
C THR A 217 -5.03 -10.40 -6.12
N LEU A 218 -4.24 -9.47 -6.65
CA LEU A 218 -4.44 -8.03 -6.51
C LEU A 218 -4.81 -7.42 -7.88
N PHE A 219 -5.46 -6.26 -7.85
CA PHE A 219 -5.78 -5.48 -9.03
C PHE A 219 -5.30 -4.06 -8.86
N ALA A 220 -4.51 -3.54 -9.79
CA ALA A 220 -4.00 -2.18 -9.72
C ALA A 220 -4.57 -1.32 -10.86
N PHE A 221 -4.99 -0.11 -10.53
CA PHE A 221 -5.58 0.84 -11.45
C PHE A 221 -4.82 2.16 -11.33
N ASN A 222 -4.20 2.59 -12.43
CA ASN A 222 -3.63 3.93 -12.54
C ASN A 222 -4.73 4.90 -12.94
N LEU A 223 -4.92 5.96 -12.17
CA LEU A 223 -5.95 6.98 -12.36
C LEU A 223 -5.34 8.36 -12.63
N SER A 224 -4.01 8.46 -12.73
CA SER A 224 -3.37 9.71 -13.12
C SER A 224 -3.82 10.13 -14.52
N PRO A 225 -4.08 11.44 -14.76
CA PRO A 225 -4.60 11.92 -16.05
C PRO A 225 -3.68 11.61 -17.23
N ASP A 226 -2.39 11.55 -16.96
CA ASP A 226 -1.28 11.38 -17.90
C ASP A 226 -0.66 9.98 -17.85
N LEU A 227 -1.15 9.10 -16.95
CA LEU A 227 -0.62 7.76 -16.71
C LEU A 227 0.86 7.74 -16.31
N CYS A 228 1.38 8.85 -15.77
CA CYS A 228 2.73 8.96 -15.24
C CYS A 228 2.70 9.00 -13.71
N ASN A 229 3.73 8.43 -13.08
CA ASN A 229 3.92 8.43 -11.64
C ASN A 229 5.29 9.00 -11.27
N GLY A 230 5.29 10.26 -10.85
CA GLY A 230 6.37 10.82 -10.03
C GLY A 230 7.31 11.81 -10.71
N ASP A 231 7.23 11.99 -12.03
CA ASP A 231 8.03 13.04 -12.72
C ASP A 231 7.53 14.45 -12.38
N HIS A 232 6.25 14.57 -12.07
CA HIS A 232 5.62 15.82 -11.65
C HIS A 232 4.39 15.55 -10.78
N LEU A 233 3.88 16.63 -10.17
CA LEU A 233 2.63 16.60 -9.43
C LEU A 233 1.47 16.85 -10.40
N ASN A 234 0.49 15.96 -10.36
CA ASN A 234 -0.76 16.14 -11.08
C ASN A 234 -1.68 17.15 -10.36
N LEU A 235 -2.52 17.85 -11.13
CA LEU A 235 -3.53 18.74 -10.55
C LEU A 235 -4.50 17.94 -9.69
N ILE A 236 -4.67 18.36 -8.44
CA ILE A 236 -5.65 17.80 -7.51
C ILE A 236 -7.05 18.01 -8.08
N LYS A 237 -7.74 16.90 -8.36
CA LYS A 237 -9.14 16.89 -8.79
C LYS A 237 -10.01 16.27 -7.71
N GLN A 238 -11.24 16.74 -7.62
CA GLN A 238 -12.29 16.13 -6.81
C GLN A 238 -13.26 15.43 -7.74
N SER A 239 -13.49 14.14 -7.51
CA SER A 239 -14.38 13.31 -8.32
C SER A 239 -15.03 12.25 -7.43
N ASN A 240 -16.16 11.72 -7.87
CA ASN A 240 -16.76 10.55 -7.26
C ASN A 240 -16.05 9.29 -7.77
N LEU A 241 -15.56 8.49 -6.84
CA LEU A 241 -14.91 7.22 -7.11
C LEU A 241 -15.77 6.07 -6.61
N ARG A 242 -16.11 5.16 -7.52
CA ARG A 242 -16.88 3.94 -7.25
C ARG A 242 -16.08 2.69 -7.63
N LEU A 243 -16.17 1.67 -6.78
CA LEU A 243 -15.65 0.32 -7.03
C LEU A 243 -16.83 -0.63 -7.16
N GLU A 244 -16.79 -1.47 -8.19
CA GLU A 244 -17.75 -2.55 -8.41
C GLU A 244 -17.00 -3.87 -8.60
N ILE A 245 -17.43 -4.90 -7.85
CA ILE A 245 -16.90 -6.25 -7.89
C ILE A 245 -18.08 -7.21 -8.04
N LYS A 246 -17.92 -8.25 -8.87
CA LYS A 246 -18.87 -9.38 -8.94
C LYS A 246 -18.12 -10.70 -8.83
N PHE A 247 -18.84 -11.69 -8.32
CA PHE A 247 -18.37 -13.06 -8.15
C PHE A 247 -19.24 -13.99 -9.00
N SER A 248 -18.64 -15.00 -9.62
CA SER A 248 -19.39 -15.99 -10.40
C SER A 248 -20.25 -16.91 -9.54
N GLN A 249 -19.97 -17.00 -8.25
CA GLN A 249 -20.70 -17.77 -7.25
C GLN A 249 -20.85 -16.97 -5.96
N SER A 250 -21.77 -17.37 -5.09
CA SER A 250 -21.93 -16.75 -3.78
C SER A 250 -20.68 -16.99 -2.92
N LEU A 251 -20.27 -15.96 -2.17
CA LEU A 251 -19.15 -16.07 -1.24
C LEU A 251 -19.46 -17.13 -0.17
N SER A 252 -18.55 -18.08 0.02
CA SER A 252 -18.69 -19.13 1.03
C SER A 252 -18.43 -18.66 2.47
N GLN A 253 -17.84 -17.47 2.63
CA GLN A 253 -17.54 -16.84 3.90
C GLN A 253 -17.52 -15.31 3.74
N THR A 254 -17.58 -14.57 4.84
CA THR A 254 -17.38 -13.12 4.83
C THR A 254 -15.92 -12.78 4.50
N ILE A 255 -15.72 -11.80 3.61
CA ILE A 255 -14.39 -11.35 3.19
C ILE A 255 -14.18 -9.88 3.54
N SER A 256 -12.91 -9.48 3.58
CA SER A 256 -12.50 -8.08 3.65
C SER A 256 -11.96 -7.63 2.28
N VAL A 257 -12.62 -6.66 1.67
CA VAL A 257 -12.13 -5.96 0.47
C VAL A 257 -11.27 -4.79 0.92
N ILE A 258 -9.98 -4.86 0.63
CA ILE A 258 -8.99 -3.83 0.95
C ILE A 258 -8.79 -2.96 -0.28
N VAL A 259 -9.01 -1.66 -0.12
CA VAL A 259 -8.75 -0.63 -1.12
C VAL A 259 -7.59 0.23 -0.63
N PHE A 260 -6.42 -0.03 -1.19
CA PHE A 260 -5.21 0.76 -1.00
C PHE A 260 -5.19 1.87 -2.04
N ALA A 261 -4.99 3.12 -1.63
CA ALA A 261 -5.00 4.27 -2.52
C ALA A 261 -3.81 5.18 -2.26
N GLU A 262 -3.21 5.67 -3.35
CA GLU A 262 -2.10 6.62 -3.33
C GLU A 262 -2.56 7.99 -3.82
N PHE A 263 -2.11 9.04 -3.14
CA PHE A 263 -2.40 10.44 -3.43
C PHE A 263 -1.11 11.23 -3.57
N ASP A 264 -1.11 12.21 -4.47
CA ASP A 264 -0.04 13.20 -4.56
C ASP A 264 -0.32 14.33 -3.57
N ASN A 265 0.55 14.50 -2.58
CA ASN A 265 0.43 15.55 -1.57
C ASN A 265 1.76 16.23 -1.31
N VAL A 266 1.73 17.39 -0.66
CA VAL A 266 2.93 18.13 -0.31
C VAL A 266 2.90 18.53 1.17
N ILE A 267 4.00 18.23 1.88
CA ILE A 267 4.30 18.87 3.16
C ILE A 267 5.14 20.11 2.87
N GLU A 268 4.77 21.25 3.44
CA GLU A 268 5.58 22.46 3.39
C GLU A 268 6.08 22.85 4.78
N ILE A 269 7.33 23.30 4.84
CA ILE A 269 7.96 23.79 6.07
C ILE A 269 8.34 25.25 5.87
N ASN A 270 7.78 26.14 6.67
CA ASN A 270 8.01 27.58 6.54
C ASN A 270 9.26 28.06 7.31
N LYS A 271 9.54 29.37 7.24
CA LYS A 271 10.67 30.02 7.95
C LYS A 271 10.68 29.72 9.45
N THR A 272 9.51 29.68 10.10
CA THR A 272 9.37 29.42 11.54
C THR A 272 9.30 27.92 11.88
N ARG A 273 9.53 27.03 10.91
CA ARG A 273 9.46 25.56 11.07
C ARG A 273 8.06 25.02 11.36
N ASN A 274 7.02 25.81 11.07
CA ASN A 274 5.66 25.30 11.08
C ASN A 274 5.45 24.39 9.86
N ILE A 275 4.75 23.29 10.10
CA ILE A 275 4.39 22.30 9.08
C ILE A 275 3.02 22.67 8.52
N LEU A 276 2.96 22.86 7.21
CA LEU A 276 1.72 23.07 6.46
C LEU A 276 1.47 21.84 5.60
N VAL A 277 0.22 21.40 5.51
CA VAL A 277 -0.18 20.22 4.73
C VAL A 277 -1.38 20.56 3.85
N ASP A 278 -1.45 19.95 2.67
CA ASP A 278 -2.53 20.15 1.70
C ASP A 278 -3.63 19.07 1.76
N PHE A 279 -3.57 18.19 2.77
CA PHE A 279 -4.54 17.13 3.01
C PHE A 279 -5.15 17.21 4.41
N GLY A 280 -6.39 16.77 4.54
CA GLY A 280 -7.04 16.56 5.84
C GLY A 280 -6.46 15.35 6.56
N ASN A 281 -6.48 15.41 7.90
CA ASN A 281 -6.18 14.27 8.78
C ASN A 281 -7.22 13.17 8.65
#